data_AF-A0A6N8FTP6-F1
#
_entry.id   AF-A0A6N8FTP6-F1
#
_cell.length_a   1.000
_cell.length_b   1.000
_cell.length_c   1.000
_cell.angle_alpha   90.00
_cell.angle_beta   90.00
_cell.angle_gamma   90.00
#
_symmetry.space_group_name_H-M   'P 1'
#
loop_
_entity.id
_entity.type
_entity.pdbx_description
1 polymer ?
#
loop_
_entity_poly.entity_id
_entity_poly.type
_entity_poly.pdbx_seq_one_letter_code
_entity_poly.pdbx_strand_id
1 'polypeptide(L)'
;MYTLEQLKNIFDNEVVKYLVNKNIGGKSGAKGNTYENFFAVYQLALLAQIAIEGNREIQLSSQLLAFVDDFIVDCQDETPLQHYQLKNSQNETWGKGFKSISDDFKKQYELNKSISRESQINLVVSSPNLKTKLESTIPSAIKKYSQVTHFPYAAELIKLIARVPKFQQAIEYLCAFDNPAPDKIECVATVLLGAWVSSAKSQVSVMDILKKAQESTPSFIRSFSQNLQLDSEVTEILGKIPDFKYNLTKGFLHWEFKNKLEEGDLSYSIETKRFRQFQELIKKNNPTCFQELEVFLI
;
A
#
# COMPACT_ATOMS: atom_id res chain seq x y z
N MET A 1 -24.17 -8.26 -23.80
CA MET A 1 -24.49 -8.63 -22.40
C MET A 1 -25.96 -9.07 -22.38
N TYR A 2 -26.32 -10.15 -21.67
CA TYR A 2 -27.70 -10.66 -21.63
C TYR A 2 -28.57 -9.85 -20.68
N THR A 3 -29.82 -9.53 -21.06
CA THR A 3 -30.78 -8.85 -20.20
C THR A 3 -31.60 -9.84 -19.37
N LEU A 4 -32.18 -9.38 -18.25
CA LEU A 4 -33.08 -10.22 -17.44
C LEU A 4 -34.31 -10.68 -18.24
N GLU A 5 -34.80 -9.85 -19.15
CA GLU A 5 -35.93 -10.15 -20.03
C GLU A 5 -35.58 -11.26 -21.02
N GLN A 6 -34.40 -11.20 -21.65
CA GLN A 6 -33.91 -12.28 -22.51
C GLN A 6 -33.80 -13.61 -21.74
N LEU A 7 -33.31 -13.57 -20.50
CA LEU A 7 -33.20 -14.78 -19.67
C LEU A 7 -34.57 -15.37 -19.31
N LYS A 8 -35.57 -14.53 -18.99
CA LYS A 8 -36.95 -14.97 -18.69
C LYS A 8 -37.68 -15.53 -19.91
N ASN A 9 -37.29 -15.13 -21.12
CA ASN A 9 -37.87 -15.67 -22.35
C ASN A 9 -37.30 -17.05 -22.74
N ILE A 10 -36.12 -17.40 -22.22
CA ILE A 10 -35.42 -18.66 -22.56
C ILE A 10 -35.53 -19.70 -21.44
N PHE A 11 -35.55 -19.26 -20.18
CA PHE A 11 -35.52 -20.13 -19.01
C PHE A 11 -36.72 -19.90 -18.08
N ASP A 12 -37.07 -20.92 -17.30
CA ASP A 12 -38.08 -20.81 -16.27
C ASP A 12 -37.63 -19.89 -15.10
N ASN A 13 -38.60 -19.57 -14.23
CA ASN A 13 -38.38 -18.67 -13.09
C ASN A 13 -37.37 -19.22 -12.07
N GLU A 14 -37.24 -20.55 -11.92
CA GLU A 14 -36.32 -21.14 -10.95
C GLU A 14 -34.87 -20.97 -11.41
N VAL A 15 -34.60 -21.23 -12.70
CA VAL A 15 -33.29 -21.03 -13.32
C VAL A 15 -32.91 -19.55 -13.30
N VAL A 16 -33.84 -18.65 -13.63
CA VAL A 16 -33.59 -17.20 -13.56
C VAL A 16 -33.26 -16.76 -12.12
N LYS A 17 -34.01 -17.25 -11.12
CA LYS A 17 -33.75 -16.96 -9.70
C LYS A 17 -32.38 -17.47 -9.25
N TYR A 18 -32.02 -18.69 -9.66
CA TYR A 18 -30.69 -19.24 -9.41
C TYR A 18 -29.59 -18.35 -10.01
N LEU A 19 -29.72 -17.93 -11.28
CA LEU A 19 -28.73 -17.08 -11.94
C LEU A 19 -28.59 -15.72 -11.26
N VAL A 20 -29.70 -15.10 -10.84
CA VAL A 20 -29.68 -13.83 -10.09
C VAL A 20 -28.94 -14.02 -8.76
N ASN A 21 -29.25 -15.07 -8.00
CA ASN A 21 -28.57 -15.36 -6.73
C ASN A 21 -27.08 -15.64 -6.93
N LYS A 22 -26.71 -16.39 -7.98
CA LYS A 22 -25.32 -16.63 -8.36
C LYS A 22 -24.58 -15.33 -8.68
N ASN A 23 -25.19 -14.44 -9.45
CA ASN A 23 -24.61 -13.13 -9.79
C ASN A 23 -24.48 -12.23 -8.54
N ILE A 24 -25.48 -12.23 -7.65
CA ILE A 24 -25.40 -11.51 -6.37
C ILE A 24 -24.24 -12.04 -5.53
N GLY A 25 -24.11 -13.36 -5.40
CA GLY A 25 -22.99 -14.00 -4.70
C GLY A 25 -21.64 -13.60 -5.29
N GLY A 26 -21.51 -13.65 -6.62
CA GLY A 26 -20.28 -13.24 -7.32
C GLY A 26 -19.94 -11.76 -7.11
N LYS A 27 -20.92 -10.86 -7.20
CA LYS A 27 -20.72 -9.43 -6.94
C LYS A 27 -20.32 -9.16 -5.49
N SER A 28 -20.92 -9.84 -4.53
CA SER A 28 -20.57 -9.71 -3.11
C SER A 28 -19.16 -10.22 -2.83
N GLY A 29 -18.79 -11.38 -3.39
CA GLY A 29 -17.43 -11.92 -3.29
C GLY A 29 -16.38 -11.00 -3.90
N ALA A 30 -16.65 -10.45 -5.08
CA ALA A 30 -15.75 -9.48 -5.71
C ALA A 30 -15.55 -8.22 -4.84
N LYS A 31 -16.62 -7.67 -4.26
CA LYS A 31 -16.53 -6.52 -3.33
C LYS A 31 -15.75 -6.84 -2.06
N GLY A 32 -15.88 -8.06 -1.53
CA GLY A 32 -15.10 -8.53 -0.38
C GLY A 32 -13.61 -8.57 -0.70
N ASN A 33 -13.25 -9.27 -1.79
CA ASN A 33 -11.86 -9.36 -2.24
C ASN A 33 -11.26 -7.98 -2.59
N THR A 34 -12.01 -7.07 -3.22
CA THR A 34 -11.54 -5.69 -3.45
C THR A 34 -11.25 -4.98 -2.13
N TYR A 35 -12.14 -5.11 -1.14
CA TYR A 35 -11.98 -4.50 0.18
C TYR A 35 -10.73 -5.03 0.92
N GLU A 36 -10.51 -6.34 0.88
CA GLU A 36 -9.32 -6.98 1.47
C GLU A 36 -8.03 -6.53 0.80
N ASN A 37 -7.96 -6.55 -0.54
CA ASN A 37 -6.76 -6.12 -1.26
C ASN A 37 -6.46 -4.63 -1.03
N PHE A 38 -7.48 -3.77 -0.95
CA PHE A 38 -7.28 -2.36 -0.66
C PHE A 38 -6.80 -2.13 0.78
N PHE A 39 -7.29 -2.91 1.74
CA PHE A 39 -6.78 -2.85 3.11
C PHE A 39 -5.33 -3.33 3.21
N ALA A 40 -4.97 -4.39 2.48
CA ALA A 40 -3.60 -4.88 2.43
C ALA A 40 -2.63 -3.80 1.88
N VAL A 41 -3.01 -3.10 0.80
CA VAL A 41 -2.21 -1.98 0.25
C VAL A 41 -2.13 -0.82 1.24
N TYR A 42 -3.20 -0.52 1.97
CA TYR A 42 -3.19 0.48 3.04
C TYR A 42 -2.20 0.13 4.15
N GLN A 43 -2.23 -1.11 4.65
CA GLN A 43 -1.29 -1.57 5.68
C GLN A 43 0.15 -1.58 5.16
N LEU A 44 0.37 -2.10 3.94
CA LEU A 44 1.67 -2.07 3.27
C LEU A 44 2.25 -0.65 3.22
N ALA A 45 1.45 0.33 2.78
CA ALA A 45 1.90 1.72 2.68
C ALA A 45 2.22 2.32 4.06
N LEU A 46 1.39 2.06 5.08
CA LEU A 46 1.65 2.54 6.44
C LEU A 46 2.93 1.95 7.06
N LEU A 47 3.18 0.67 6.79
CA LEU A 47 4.33 -0.05 7.34
C LEU A 47 5.62 0.24 6.57
N ALA A 48 5.53 0.82 5.37
CA ALA A 48 6.67 1.05 4.50
C ALA A 48 7.75 1.91 5.14
N GLN A 49 7.37 3.00 5.82
CA GLN A 49 8.36 3.88 6.47
C GLN A 49 9.16 3.12 7.54
N ILE A 50 8.47 2.33 8.37
CA ILE A 50 9.11 1.54 9.42
C ILE A 50 10.02 0.46 8.82
N ALA A 51 9.59 -0.18 7.73
CA ALA A 51 10.40 -1.17 7.02
C ALA A 51 11.66 -0.56 6.39
N ILE A 52 11.54 0.61 5.73
CA ILE A 52 12.63 1.28 5.00
C ILE A 52 13.61 1.97 5.95
N GLU A 53 13.11 2.82 6.85
CA GLU A 53 13.95 3.67 7.71
C GLU A 53 14.38 2.92 8.97
N GLY A 54 13.47 2.11 9.53
CA GLY A 54 13.75 1.29 10.70
C GLY A 54 14.47 -0.01 10.38
N ASN A 55 14.68 -0.34 9.10
CA ASN A 55 15.24 -1.61 8.62
C ASN A 55 14.56 -2.83 9.29
N ARG A 56 13.23 -2.75 9.46
CA ARG A 56 12.46 -3.77 10.17
C ARG A 56 11.95 -4.82 9.21
N GLU A 57 12.07 -6.08 9.62
CA GLU A 57 11.44 -7.19 8.92
C GLU A 57 9.97 -7.27 9.33
N ILE A 58 9.09 -7.03 8.36
CA ILE A 58 7.63 -7.08 8.56
C ILE A 58 7.06 -8.02 7.50
N GLN A 59 6.39 -9.08 7.93
CA GLN A 59 5.80 -10.07 7.06
C GLN A 59 4.29 -9.90 6.98
N LEU A 60 3.76 -9.98 5.77
CA LEU A 60 2.34 -9.87 5.46
C LEU A 60 1.82 -11.22 4.96
N SER A 61 0.66 -11.62 5.44
CA SER A 61 -0.03 -12.82 4.97
C SER A 61 -1.54 -12.59 4.79
N SER A 62 -2.16 -13.39 3.94
CA SER A 62 -3.60 -13.39 3.70
C SER A 62 -4.06 -14.80 3.35
N GLN A 63 -5.26 -15.17 3.78
CA GLN A 63 -5.89 -16.47 3.53
C GLN A 63 -5.03 -17.66 4.04
N LEU A 64 -4.40 -17.50 5.21
CA LEU A 64 -3.68 -18.59 5.88
C LEU A 64 -4.63 -19.54 6.59
N LEU A 65 -4.15 -20.74 6.92
CA LEU A 65 -4.89 -21.66 7.79
C LEU A 65 -4.95 -21.10 9.22
N ALA A 66 -5.97 -20.29 9.48
CA ALA A 66 -6.20 -19.56 10.73
C ALA A 66 -7.70 -19.35 10.95
N PHE A 67 -8.12 -19.05 12.18
CA PHE A 67 -9.51 -18.67 12.48
C PHE A 67 -9.81 -17.23 12.06
N VAL A 68 -8.77 -16.37 12.03
CA VAL A 68 -8.83 -15.03 11.47
C VAL A 68 -7.70 -14.90 10.45
N ASP A 69 -8.06 -15.02 9.19
CA ASP A 69 -7.17 -15.31 8.07
C ASP A 69 -7.13 -14.23 6.99
N ASP A 70 -8.12 -13.34 6.90
CA ASP A 70 -8.23 -12.37 5.81
C ASP A 70 -6.93 -11.55 5.62
N PHE A 71 -6.33 -11.05 6.70
CA PHE A 71 -5.03 -10.38 6.66
C PHE A 71 -4.26 -10.46 7.98
N ILE A 72 -2.94 -10.61 7.91
CA ILE A 72 -2.06 -10.79 9.06
C ILE A 72 -0.80 -9.93 8.87
N VAL A 73 -0.41 -9.22 9.93
CA VAL A 73 0.85 -8.46 10.01
C VAL A 73 1.69 -9.03 11.14
N ASP A 74 2.87 -9.51 10.79
CA ASP A 74 3.86 -10.02 11.72
C ASP A 74 5.12 -9.14 11.67
N CYS A 75 5.34 -8.33 12.71
CA CYS A 75 6.57 -7.55 12.91
C CYS A 75 7.57 -8.28 13.83
N GLN A 76 7.54 -9.61 13.84
CA GLN A 76 8.34 -10.47 14.71
C GLN A 76 8.12 -10.13 16.20
N ASP A 77 9.19 -10.07 16.99
CA ASP A 77 9.13 -9.95 18.45
C ASP A 77 8.89 -8.52 18.97
N GLU A 78 8.75 -7.53 18.08
CA GLU A 78 8.70 -6.12 18.48
C GLU A 78 7.29 -5.58 18.72
N THR A 79 6.28 -6.19 18.10
CA THR A 79 4.87 -5.82 18.29
C THR A 79 3.99 -7.05 18.35
N PRO A 80 2.82 -6.98 19.01
CA PRO A 80 1.87 -8.08 19.00
C PRO A 80 1.52 -8.50 17.56
N LEU A 81 1.46 -9.81 17.32
CA LEU A 81 1.01 -10.38 16.05
C LEU A 81 -0.42 -9.91 15.76
N GLN A 82 -0.64 -9.26 14.62
CA GLN A 82 -1.92 -8.66 14.29
C GLN A 82 -2.68 -9.51 13.29
N HIS A 83 -3.87 -9.95 13.68
CA HIS A 83 -4.83 -10.60 12.79
C HIS A 83 -5.98 -9.63 12.48
N TYR A 84 -6.46 -9.66 11.24
CA TYR A 84 -7.56 -8.82 10.79
C TYR A 84 -8.62 -9.68 10.12
N GLN A 85 -9.85 -9.62 10.63
CA GLN A 85 -11.05 -10.06 9.93
C GLN A 85 -11.67 -8.83 9.27
N LEU A 86 -11.90 -8.87 7.97
CA LEU A 86 -12.45 -7.80 7.17
C LEU A 86 -13.91 -8.08 6.82
N LYS A 87 -14.80 -7.14 7.13
CA LYS A 87 -16.22 -7.22 6.77
C LYS A 87 -16.69 -5.97 6.06
N ASN A 88 -17.03 -6.12 4.78
CA ASN A 88 -17.67 -5.08 3.99
C ASN A 88 -19.21 -5.22 4.00
N SER A 89 -19.79 -5.14 5.19
CA SER A 89 -21.21 -5.35 5.45
C SER A 89 -21.68 -4.38 6.53
N GLN A 90 -22.97 -4.03 6.51
CA GLN A 90 -23.57 -3.11 7.48
C GLN A 90 -24.16 -3.82 8.70
N ASN A 91 -24.32 -5.15 8.64
CA ASN A 91 -25.15 -5.90 9.58
C ASN A 91 -24.37 -6.93 10.40
N GLU A 92 -23.04 -6.78 10.50
CA GLU A 92 -22.22 -7.71 11.27
C GLU A 92 -22.52 -7.62 12.77
N THR A 93 -22.34 -8.76 13.45
CA THR A 93 -22.43 -8.87 14.90
C THR A 93 -21.35 -9.83 15.39
N TRP A 94 -20.94 -9.70 16.65
CA TRP A 94 -20.01 -10.66 17.27
C TRP A 94 -20.51 -12.10 17.26
N GLY A 95 -21.83 -12.30 17.21
CA GLY A 95 -22.48 -13.61 17.29
C GLY A 95 -22.28 -14.31 18.64
N LYS A 96 -22.81 -15.53 18.74
CA LYS A 96 -22.64 -16.41 19.90
C LYS A 96 -22.45 -17.85 19.42
N GLY A 97 -21.57 -18.60 20.09
CA GLY A 97 -21.35 -20.02 19.82
C GLY A 97 -20.45 -20.28 18.61
N PHE A 98 -20.44 -21.55 18.18
CA PHE A 98 -19.54 -22.04 17.15
C PHE A 98 -19.66 -21.27 15.82
N LYS A 99 -18.52 -20.92 15.21
CA LYS A 99 -18.41 -20.15 13.94
C LYS A 99 -18.89 -18.69 14.03
N SER A 100 -19.06 -18.17 15.23
CA SER A 100 -19.28 -16.73 15.41
C SER A 100 -17.95 -15.98 15.41
N ILE A 101 -17.97 -14.70 15.03
CA ILE A 101 -16.77 -13.85 15.05
C ILE A 101 -16.12 -13.87 16.45
N SER A 102 -16.93 -13.86 17.51
CA SER A 102 -16.42 -13.96 18.88
C SER A 102 -15.73 -15.29 19.19
N ASP A 103 -16.22 -16.39 18.63
CA ASP A 103 -15.63 -17.73 18.81
C ASP A 103 -14.32 -17.85 18.03
N ASP A 104 -14.29 -17.36 16.79
CA ASP A 104 -13.09 -17.36 15.94
C ASP A 104 -11.98 -16.48 16.55
N PHE A 105 -12.32 -15.29 17.08
CA PHE A 105 -11.36 -14.42 17.76
C PHE A 105 -10.78 -15.09 19.01
N LYS A 106 -11.62 -15.77 19.80
CA LYS A 106 -11.15 -16.49 20.98
C LYS A 106 -10.17 -17.60 20.60
N LYS A 107 -10.53 -18.42 19.60
CA LYS A 107 -9.69 -19.54 19.14
C LYS A 107 -8.41 -19.09 18.47
N GLN A 108 -8.44 -17.99 17.70
CA GLN A 108 -7.23 -17.42 17.13
C GLN A 108 -6.28 -16.95 18.24
N TYR A 109 -6.79 -16.30 19.29
CA TYR A 109 -5.96 -15.87 20.41
C TYR A 109 -5.34 -17.05 21.16
N GLU A 110 -6.11 -18.11 21.39
CA GLU A 110 -5.61 -19.36 21.99
C GLU A 110 -4.55 -20.03 21.11
N LEU A 111 -4.74 -20.03 19.78
CA LEU A 111 -3.77 -20.53 18.82
C LEU A 111 -2.46 -19.73 18.87
N ASN A 112 -2.54 -18.40 18.87
CA ASN A 112 -1.35 -17.53 18.97
C ASN A 112 -0.62 -17.71 20.32
N LYS A 113 -1.36 -17.92 21.41
CA LYS A 113 -0.77 -18.27 22.71
C LYS A 113 -0.04 -19.60 22.70
N SER A 114 -0.51 -20.59 21.94
CA SER A 114 0.14 -21.90 21.85
C SER A 114 1.54 -21.84 21.25
N ILE A 115 1.84 -20.79 20.47
CA ILE A 115 3.16 -20.49 19.91
C ILE A 115 3.87 -19.34 20.66
N SER A 116 3.43 -19.02 21.88
CA SER A 116 4.02 -17.99 22.74
C SER A 116 4.08 -16.58 22.14
N ARG A 117 3.18 -16.25 21.19
CA ARG A 117 3.10 -14.91 20.61
C ARG A 117 2.00 -14.09 21.30
N GLU A 118 2.36 -12.90 21.76
CA GLU A 118 1.36 -11.87 22.05
C GLU A 118 0.66 -11.48 20.75
N SER A 119 -0.65 -11.24 20.80
CA SER A 119 -1.41 -10.93 19.60
C SER A 119 -2.59 -10.00 19.86
N GLN A 120 -2.95 -9.28 18.81
CA GLN A 120 -4.12 -8.43 18.74
C GLN A 120 -4.97 -8.87 17.55
N ILE A 121 -6.28 -8.99 17.78
CA ILE A 121 -7.22 -9.48 16.77
C ILE A 121 -8.20 -8.35 16.46
N ASN A 122 -8.32 -8.03 15.18
CA ASN A 122 -8.98 -6.82 14.72
C ASN A 122 -10.16 -7.18 13.83
N LEU A 123 -11.31 -6.59 14.11
CA LEU A 123 -12.45 -6.62 13.22
C LEU A 123 -12.49 -5.30 12.44
N VAL A 124 -12.24 -5.35 11.14
CA VAL A 124 -12.23 -4.19 10.26
C VAL A 124 -13.55 -4.08 9.54
N VAL A 125 -14.27 -2.97 9.74
CA VAL A 125 -15.59 -2.75 9.14
C VAL A 125 -15.65 -1.50 8.29
N SER A 126 -16.44 -1.55 7.22
CA SER A 126 -16.58 -0.45 6.26
C SER A 126 -17.53 0.67 6.69
N SER A 127 -18.21 0.50 7.82
CA SER A 127 -19.22 1.43 8.33
C SER A 127 -18.80 2.03 9.67
N PRO A 128 -18.75 3.36 9.81
CA PRO A 128 -18.36 4.00 11.06
C PRO A 128 -19.39 3.75 12.16
N ASN A 129 -20.69 3.70 11.82
CA ASN A 129 -21.76 3.39 12.76
C ASN A 129 -21.64 1.95 13.28
N LEU A 130 -21.33 1.01 12.38
CA LEU A 130 -21.12 -0.38 12.76
C LEU A 130 -19.89 -0.54 13.65
N LYS A 131 -18.81 0.19 13.37
CA LYS A 131 -17.61 0.23 14.21
C LYS A 131 -17.96 0.61 15.65
N THR A 132 -18.64 1.74 15.85
CA THR A 132 -19.06 2.20 17.18
C THR A 132 -19.96 1.19 17.91
N LYS A 133 -20.90 0.57 17.19
CA LYS A 133 -21.77 -0.48 17.74
C LYS A 133 -20.96 -1.69 18.18
N LEU A 134 -20.06 -2.20 17.34
CA LEU A 134 -19.28 -3.39 17.63
C LEU A 134 -18.26 -3.15 18.76
N GLU A 135 -17.65 -1.96 18.83
CA GLU A 135 -16.74 -1.59 19.93
C GLU A 135 -17.43 -1.55 21.29
N SER A 136 -18.64 -0.99 21.35
CA SER A 136 -19.40 -0.93 22.60
C SER A 136 -19.93 -2.30 23.03
N THR A 137 -20.00 -3.26 22.10
CA THR A 137 -20.57 -4.60 22.33
C THR A 137 -19.53 -5.72 22.28
N ILE A 138 -18.23 -5.41 22.35
CA ILE A 138 -17.18 -6.44 22.41
C ILE A 138 -17.43 -7.37 23.61
N PRO A 139 -17.56 -8.69 23.41
CA PRO A 139 -17.74 -9.64 24.50
C PRO A 139 -16.61 -9.56 25.53
N SER A 140 -16.96 -9.59 26.81
CA SER A 140 -15.99 -9.46 27.93
C SER A 140 -14.85 -10.48 27.86
N ALA A 141 -15.14 -11.69 27.38
CA ALA A 141 -14.18 -12.77 27.23
C ALA A 141 -13.04 -12.48 26.23
N ILE A 142 -13.28 -11.63 25.23
CA ILE A 142 -12.30 -11.32 24.17
C ILE A 142 -11.81 -9.87 24.21
N LYS A 143 -12.44 -9.02 25.02
CA LYS A 143 -12.22 -7.56 25.07
C LYS A 143 -10.76 -7.14 25.27
N LYS A 144 -9.93 -7.95 25.93
CA LYS A 144 -8.53 -7.59 26.24
C LYS A 144 -7.59 -7.62 25.04
N TYR A 145 -7.93 -8.38 24.00
CA TYR A 145 -7.07 -8.57 22.82
C TYR A 145 -7.80 -8.28 21.50
N SER A 146 -9.07 -7.89 21.57
CA SER A 146 -9.88 -7.56 20.40
C SER A 146 -10.03 -6.06 20.19
N GLN A 147 -9.93 -5.61 18.94
CA GLN A 147 -10.22 -4.23 18.53
C GLN A 147 -11.18 -4.21 17.33
N VAL A 148 -11.90 -3.11 17.15
CA VAL A 148 -12.67 -2.85 15.93
C VAL A 148 -12.11 -1.61 15.25
N THR A 149 -11.81 -1.72 13.96
CA THR A 149 -11.23 -0.64 13.17
C THR A 149 -12.17 -0.27 12.04
N HIS A 150 -12.32 1.03 11.79
CA HIS A 150 -13.05 1.50 10.61
C HIS A 150 -12.08 1.70 9.44
N PHE A 151 -12.40 1.09 8.30
CA PHE A 151 -11.72 1.34 7.03
C PHE A 151 -12.79 1.46 5.94
N PRO A 152 -12.99 2.62 5.31
CA PRO A 152 -14.13 2.80 4.42
C PRO A 152 -14.01 1.95 3.16
N TYR A 153 -15.13 1.59 2.56
CA TYR A 153 -15.15 0.96 1.24
C TYR A 153 -15.28 2.01 0.12
N ALA A 154 -14.51 1.83 -0.95
CA ALA A 154 -14.75 2.46 -2.24
C ALA A 154 -14.53 1.43 -3.35
N ALA A 155 -15.21 1.61 -4.48
CA ALA A 155 -15.05 0.71 -5.65
C ALA A 155 -13.71 0.93 -6.38
N GLU A 156 -13.10 2.10 -6.21
CA GLU A 156 -11.86 2.50 -6.86
C GLU A 156 -10.83 2.89 -5.80
N LEU A 157 -9.59 2.46 -5.98
CA LEU A 157 -8.50 2.65 -5.01
C LEU A 157 -8.21 4.14 -4.79
N ILE A 158 -8.17 4.94 -5.85
CA ILE A 158 -7.89 6.38 -5.74
C ILE A 158 -8.96 7.13 -4.93
N LYS A 159 -10.24 6.75 -5.10
CA LYS A 159 -11.34 7.32 -4.30
C LYS A 159 -11.22 6.95 -2.82
N LEU A 160 -10.65 5.79 -2.52
CA LEU A 160 -10.39 5.37 -1.16
C LEU A 160 -9.23 6.15 -0.54
N ILE A 161 -8.12 6.30 -1.28
CA ILE A 161 -6.95 7.06 -0.85
C ILE A 161 -7.34 8.51 -0.50
N ALA A 162 -8.09 9.18 -1.39
CA ALA A 162 -8.56 10.54 -1.16
C ALA A 162 -9.49 10.70 0.07
N ARG A 163 -10.12 9.61 0.53
CA ARG A 163 -11.01 9.60 1.72
C ARG A 163 -10.29 9.27 3.02
N VAL A 164 -9.07 8.72 2.95
CA VAL A 164 -8.32 8.25 4.13
C VAL A 164 -7.00 9.00 4.18
N PRO A 165 -6.89 10.13 4.91
CA PRO A 165 -5.71 10.98 4.90
C PRO A 165 -4.40 10.25 5.23
N LYS A 166 -4.44 9.29 6.18
CA LYS A 166 -3.27 8.46 6.50
C LYS A 166 -2.83 7.58 5.34
N PHE A 167 -3.78 7.11 4.53
CA PHE A 167 -3.46 6.31 3.35
C PHE A 167 -2.81 7.19 2.29
N GLN A 168 -3.37 8.37 2.02
CA GLN A 168 -2.80 9.34 1.11
C GLN A 168 -1.36 9.71 1.50
N GLN A 169 -1.13 10.10 2.76
CA GLN A 169 0.20 10.44 3.26
C GLN A 169 1.20 9.28 3.11
N ALA A 170 0.76 8.05 3.36
CA ALA A 170 1.61 6.87 3.21
C ALA A 170 2.00 6.58 1.76
N ILE A 171 1.09 6.84 0.80
CA ILE A 171 1.41 6.73 -0.64
C ILE A 171 2.32 7.88 -1.07
N GLU A 172 2.06 9.12 -0.63
CA GLU A 172 2.90 10.29 -0.91
C GLU A 172 4.34 10.09 -0.42
N TYR A 173 4.51 9.44 0.74
CA TYR A 173 5.81 9.05 1.27
C TYR A 173 6.56 8.11 0.30
N LEU A 174 5.85 7.18 -0.35
CA LEU A 174 6.41 6.22 -1.29
C LEU A 174 6.67 6.82 -2.69
N CYS A 175 6.03 7.93 -3.04
CA CYS A 175 6.26 8.61 -4.32
C CYS A 175 7.69 9.18 -4.40
N ALA A 176 8.29 9.10 -5.59
CA ALA A 176 9.58 9.70 -5.91
C ALA A 176 9.59 11.24 -5.85
N PHE A 177 8.41 11.87 -5.93
CA PHE A 177 8.24 13.32 -6.03
C PHE A 177 7.82 13.92 -4.69
N ASP A 178 8.20 15.17 -4.45
CA ASP A 178 7.66 15.98 -3.36
C ASP A 178 6.30 16.57 -3.80
N ASN A 179 5.29 16.51 -2.92
CA ASN A 179 3.91 16.90 -3.20
C ASN A 179 3.36 16.30 -4.53
N PRO A 180 3.34 14.96 -4.66
CA PRO A 180 3.04 14.29 -5.92
C PRO A 180 1.64 14.63 -6.43
N ALA A 181 1.52 14.86 -7.74
CA ALA A 181 0.23 15.05 -8.39
C ALA A 181 -0.66 13.78 -8.30
N PRO A 182 -1.99 13.89 -8.43
CA PRO A 182 -2.91 12.76 -8.25
C PRO A 182 -2.62 11.54 -9.14
N ASP A 183 -2.14 11.74 -10.37
CA ASP A 183 -1.76 10.66 -11.29
C ASP A 183 -0.55 9.87 -10.78
N LYS A 184 0.40 10.54 -10.11
CA LYS A 184 1.57 9.88 -9.48
C LYS A 184 1.13 9.00 -8.31
N ILE A 185 0.23 9.53 -7.47
CA ILE A 185 -0.36 8.80 -6.34
C ILE A 185 -1.12 7.57 -6.86
N GLU A 186 -1.94 7.73 -7.89
CA GLU A 186 -2.69 6.63 -8.51
C GLU A 186 -1.76 5.56 -9.09
N CYS A 187 -0.70 5.99 -9.80
CA CYS A 187 0.30 5.08 -10.37
C CYS A 187 0.97 4.23 -9.27
N VAL A 188 1.51 4.88 -8.23
CA VAL A 188 2.18 4.17 -7.11
C VAL A 188 1.23 3.20 -6.43
N ALA A 189 0.00 3.64 -6.11
CA ALA A 189 -1.00 2.79 -5.47
C ALA A 189 -1.39 1.58 -6.33
N THR A 190 -1.53 1.78 -7.64
CA THR A 190 -1.88 0.71 -8.59
C THR A 190 -0.76 -0.32 -8.71
N VAL A 191 0.49 0.12 -8.75
CA VAL A 191 1.64 -0.79 -8.84
C VAL A 191 1.86 -1.53 -7.53
N LEU A 192 1.65 -0.91 -6.36
CA LEU A 192 1.64 -1.60 -5.07
C LEU A 192 0.55 -2.67 -5.01
N LEU A 193 -0.67 -2.36 -5.48
CA LEU A 193 -1.75 -3.34 -5.59
C LEU A 193 -1.36 -4.50 -6.51
N GLY A 194 -0.77 -4.21 -7.67
CA GLY A 194 -0.27 -5.23 -8.59
C GLY A 194 0.80 -6.13 -7.96
N ALA A 195 1.77 -5.53 -7.26
CA ALA A 195 2.82 -6.25 -6.54
C ALA A 195 2.27 -7.17 -5.45
N TRP A 196 1.29 -6.67 -4.65
CA TRP A 196 0.61 -7.46 -3.64
C TRP A 196 -0.20 -8.62 -4.23
N VAL A 197 -1.06 -8.34 -5.23
CA VAL A 197 -1.94 -9.36 -5.83
C VAL A 197 -1.15 -10.45 -6.53
N SER A 198 0.01 -10.11 -7.09
CA SER A 198 0.92 -11.06 -7.76
C SER A 198 1.94 -11.72 -6.81
N SER A 199 1.88 -11.46 -5.50
CA SER A 199 2.74 -12.10 -4.51
C SER A 199 2.18 -13.48 -4.08
N ALA A 200 2.99 -14.24 -3.34
CA ALA A 200 2.53 -15.50 -2.75
C ALA A 200 1.49 -15.32 -1.63
N LYS A 201 1.33 -14.09 -1.10
CA LYS A 201 0.43 -13.73 0.02
C LYS A 201 0.60 -14.58 1.29
N SER A 202 1.72 -15.28 1.43
CA SER A 202 2.09 -16.07 2.60
C SER A 202 3.48 -15.65 3.03
N GLN A 203 3.58 -15.05 4.22
CA GLN A 203 4.83 -14.57 4.83
C GLN A 203 5.70 -13.72 3.90
N VAL A 204 5.07 -12.83 3.14
CA VAL A 204 5.79 -11.97 2.19
C VAL A 204 6.29 -10.73 2.92
N SER A 205 7.58 -10.40 2.80
CA SER A 205 8.13 -9.18 3.40
C SER A 205 7.56 -7.93 2.76
N VAL A 206 7.28 -6.90 3.57
CA VAL A 206 6.94 -5.55 3.10
C VAL A 206 7.98 -5.06 2.09
N MET A 207 9.27 -5.24 2.39
CA MET A 207 10.35 -4.79 1.51
C MET A 207 10.36 -5.50 0.17
N ASP A 208 9.98 -6.78 0.10
CA ASP A 208 9.93 -7.53 -1.15
C ASP A 208 8.79 -7.03 -2.05
N ILE A 209 7.63 -6.72 -1.46
CA ILE A 209 6.50 -6.15 -2.21
C ILE A 209 6.87 -4.75 -2.72
N LEU A 210 7.50 -3.93 -1.87
CA LEU A 210 7.95 -2.58 -2.24
C LEU A 210 8.99 -2.61 -3.37
N LYS A 211 9.99 -3.51 -3.31
CA LYS A 211 10.98 -3.70 -4.37
C LYS A 211 10.33 -4.16 -5.67
N LYS A 212 9.43 -5.14 -5.62
CA LYS A 212 8.68 -5.61 -6.79
C LYS A 212 7.87 -4.49 -7.45
N ALA A 213 7.27 -3.62 -6.63
CA ALA A 213 6.56 -2.44 -7.13
C ALA A 213 7.53 -1.45 -7.78
N GLN A 214 8.65 -1.14 -7.12
CA GLN A 214 9.67 -0.23 -7.64
C GLN A 214 10.26 -0.72 -8.97
N GLU A 215 10.52 -2.03 -9.12
CA GLU A 215 11.01 -2.61 -10.38
C GLU A 215 10.04 -2.41 -11.56
N SER A 216 8.73 -2.35 -11.28
CA SER A 216 7.69 -2.15 -12.31
C SER A 216 7.55 -0.69 -12.74
N THR A 217 7.85 0.26 -11.85
CA THR A 217 7.79 1.71 -12.13
C THR A 217 8.92 2.47 -11.42
N PRO A 218 10.18 2.27 -11.83
CA PRO A 218 11.35 2.70 -11.06
C PRO A 218 11.51 4.22 -10.98
N SER A 219 10.77 5.01 -11.77
CA SER A 219 10.80 6.47 -11.76
C SER A 219 9.68 7.12 -10.93
N PHE A 220 8.72 6.34 -10.41
CA PHE A 220 7.59 6.88 -9.65
C PHE A 220 7.67 6.54 -8.15
N ILE A 221 8.41 5.49 -7.79
CA ILE A 221 8.59 5.06 -6.41
C ILE A 221 9.97 5.52 -5.93
N ARG A 222 10.03 6.11 -4.74
CA ARG A 222 11.26 6.57 -4.11
C ARG A 222 12.30 5.46 -4.00
N SER A 223 13.57 5.84 -3.91
CA SER A 223 14.62 4.95 -3.43
C SER A 223 14.37 4.55 -1.98
N PHE A 224 14.73 3.30 -1.68
CA PHE A 224 14.73 2.73 -0.33
C PHE A 224 16.13 2.77 0.30
N SER A 225 17.14 3.22 -0.42
CA SER A 225 18.50 3.38 0.10
C SER A 225 18.63 4.62 0.98
N GLN A 226 19.41 4.51 2.06
CA GLN A 226 19.63 5.61 3.01
C GLN A 226 20.81 6.51 2.62
N ASN A 227 21.76 6.00 1.82
CA ASN A 227 22.96 6.73 1.41
C ASN A 227 22.82 7.24 -0.02
N LEU A 228 22.16 8.38 -0.18
CA LEU A 228 21.95 9.04 -1.46
C LEU A 228 22.82 10.29 -1.48
N GLN A 229 24.00 10.20 -2.08
CA GLN A 229 24.92 11.33 -2.22
C GLN A 229 25.50 11.35 -3.64
N LEU A 230 25.62 12.56 -4.19
CA LEU A 230 26.39 12.77 -5.41
C LEU A 230 27.88 12.57 -5.13
N ASP A 231 28.61 12.27 -6.19
CA ASP A 231 30.06 12.40 -6.22
C ASP A 231 30.46 13.83 -5.78
N SER A 232 31.49 13.94 -4.95
CA SER A 232 31.96 15.22 -4.43
C SER A 232 32.43 16.16 -5.54
N GLU A 233 33.06 15.62 -6.58
CA GLU A 233 33.51 16.42 -7.73
C GLU A 233 32.31 16.97 -8.50
N VAL A 234 31.27 16.16 -8.72
CA VAL A 234 30.02 16.61 -9.36
C VAL A 234 29.34 17.70 -8.54
N THR A 235 29.31 17.55 -7.22
CA THR A 235 28.76 18.56 -6.30
C THR A 235 29.50 19.90 -6.43
N GLU A 236 30.83 19.87 -6.51
CA GLU A 236 31.65 21.07 -6.71
C GLU A 236 31.44 21.72 -8.07
N ILE A 237 31.27 20.93 -9.14
CA ILE A 237 31.01 21.43 -10.49
C ILE A 237 29.65 22.13 -10.53
N LEU A 238 28.59 21.44 -10.08
CA LEU A 238 27.22 21.98 -10.09
C LEU A 238 27.11 23.23 -9.20
N GLY A 239 27.80 23.26 -8.06
CA GLY A 239 27.80 24.40 -7.14
C GLY A 239 28.46 25.67 -7.68
N LYS A 240 29.24 25.59 -8.76
CA LYS A 240 29.87 26.75 -9.41
C LYS A 240 28.98 27.42 -10.47
N ILE A 241 27.91 26.76 -10.91
CA ILE A 241 27.02 27.28 -11.95
C ILE A 241 26.07 28.31 -11.31
N PRO A 242 26.14 29.61 -11.70
CA PRO A 242 25.29 30.64 -11.12
C PRO A 242 23.81 30.34 -11.34
N ASP A 243 22.98 30.65 -10.33
CA ASP A 243 21.53 30.49 -10.33
C ASP A 243 20.99 29.06 -10.55
N PHE A 244 21.87 28.05 -10.64
CA PHE A 244 21.49 26.63 -10.65
C PHE A 244 21.42 26.10 -9.23
N LYS A 245 20.33 25.41 -8.90
CA LYS A 245 20.17 24.69 -7.64
C LYS A 245 19.65 23.30 -7.92
N TYR A 246 20.04 22.37 -7.08
CA TYR A 246 19.51 21.02 -7.13
C TYR A 246 19.27 20.48 -5.73
N ASN A 247 18.45 19.44 -5.67
CA ASN A 247 18.17 18.65 -4.50
C ASN A 247 18.19 17.17 -4.89
N LEU A 248 18.77 16.33 -4.03
CA LEU A 248 18.72 14.89 -4.17
C LEU A 248 17.78 14.34 -3.09
N THR A 249 16.48 14.30 -3.39
CA THR A 249 15.47 13.73 -2.51
C THR A 249 14.97 12.42 -3.07
N LYS A 250 14.68 11.45 -2.18
CA LYS A 250 14.02 10.20 -2.53
C LYS A 250 14.70 9.40 -3.66
N GLY A 251 15.98 9.62 -3.90
CA GLY A 251 16.80 8.95 -4.92
C GLY A 251 16.89 9.67 -6.25
N PHE A 252 16.21 10.81 -6.43
CA PHE A 252 16.13 11.52 -7.70
C PHE A 252 16.73 12.92 -7.57
N LEU A 253 17.37 13.39 -8.64
CA LEU A 253 17.90 14.74 -8.72
C LEU A 253 16.82 15.65 -9.29
N HIS A 254 16.38 16.58 -8.47
CA HIS A 254 15.48 17.67 -8.80
C HIS A 254 16.31 18.93 -8.97
N TRP A 255 16.05 19.73 -10.00
CA TRP A 255 16.82 20.93 -10.28
C TRP A 255 15.92 22.12 -10.62
N GLU A 256 16.39 23.32 -10.26
CA GLU A 256 15.80 24.60 -10.65
C GLU A 256 16.90 25.55 -11.14
N PHE A 257 16.54 26.41 -12.08
CA PHE A 257 17.40 27.47 -12.59
C PHE A 257 16.67 28.82 -12.55
N LYS A 258 17.39 29.88 -12.17
CA LYS A 258 16.88 31.27 -12.10
C LYS A 258 15.54 31.39 -11.36
N ASN A 259 15.49 30.88 -10.12
CA ASN A 259 14.30 30.90 -9.27
C ASN A 259 13.06 30.27 -9.95
N LYS A 260 13.22 29.04 -10.46
CA LYS A 260 12.17 28.26 -11.12
C LYS A 260 11.65 28.84 -12.43
N LEU A 261 12.49 29.63 -13.12
CA LEU A 261 12.21 29.95 -14.52
C LEU A 261 12.25 28.67 -15.36
N GLU A 262 13.19 27.79 -15.02
CA GLU A 262 13.31 26.44 -15.57
C GLU A 262 13.50 25.46 -14.40
N GLU A 263 12.85 24.31 -14.49
CA GLU A 263 12.95 23.25 -13.48
C GLU A 263 12.73 21.88 -14.13
N GLY A 264 13.22 20.84 -13.48
CA GLY A 264 13.04 19.47 -13.95
C GLY A 264 13.58 18.42 -13.00
N ASP A 265 13.31 17.18 -13.36
CA ASP A 265 13.72 15.99 -12.61
C ASP A 265 14.49 15.05 -13.53
N LEU A 266 15.60 14.48 -13.05
CA LEU A 266 16.16 13.31 -13.71
C LEU A 266 15.24 12.13 -13.48
N SER A 267 14.72 11.56 -14.56
CA SER A 267 13.75 10.45 -14.56
C SER A 267 14.30 9.10 -14.07
N TYR A 268 15.53 9.07 -13.57
CA TYR A 268 16.22 7.85 -13.15
C TYR A 268 16.91 8.05 -11.79
N SER A 269 16.80 7.06 -10.91
CA SER A 269 17.38 7.09 -9.57
C SER A 269 18.92 7.11 -9.60
N ILE A 270 19.54 7.75 -8.60
CA ILE A 270 20.98 7.76 -8.34
C ILE A 270 21.64 6.38 -8.28
N GLU A 271 20.86 5.36 -7.95
CA GLU A 271 21.32 3.98 -7.86
C GLU A 271 21.54 3.33 -9.24
N THR A 272 20.96 3.93 -10.28
CA THR A 272 20.99 3.37 -11.64
C THR A 272 22.35 3.55 -12.30
N LYS A 273 22.68 2.67 -13.26
CA LYS A 273 23.85 2.85 -14.12
C LYS A 273 23.76 4.14 -14.95
N ARG A 274 22.53 4.55 -15.32
CA ARG A 274 22.28 5.78 -16.08
C ARG A 274 22.67 7.03 -15.28
N PHE A 275 22.36 7.07 -13.99
CA PHE A 275 22.78 8.19 -13.14
C PHE A 275 24.29 8.24 -12.94
N ARG A 276 24.94 7.08 -12.81
CA ARG A 276 26.41 7.02 -12.80
C ARG A 276 27.00 7.60 -14.09
N GLN A 277 26.45 7.25 -15.25
CA GLN A 277 26.87 7.82 -16.53
C GLN A 277 26.66 9.34 -16.60
N PHE A 278 25.54 9.85 -16.08
CA PHE A 278 25.30 11.29 -15.94
C PHE A 278 26.42 11.96 -15.13
N GLN A 279 26.76 11.42 -13.95
CA GLN A 279 27.85 11.97 -13.12
C GLN A 279 29.20 11.95 -13.86
N GLU A 280 29.52 10.88 -14.58
CA GLU A 280 30.75 10.82 -15.39
C GLU A 280 30.75 11.84 -16.54
N LEU A 281 29.60 12.10 -17.16
CA LEU A 281 29.47 13.13 -18.20
C LEU A 281 29.68 14.54 -17.62
N ILE A 282 29.16 14.83 -16.43
CA ILE A 282 29.39 16.11 -15.76
C ILE A 282 30.89 16.28 -15.45
N LYS A 283 31.54 15.28 -14.85
CA LYS A 283 32.98 15.32 -14.55
C LYS A 283 33.82 15.52 -15.82
N LYS A 284 33.50 14.78 -16.88
CA LYS A 284 34.24 14.84 -18.15
C LYS A 284 34.13 16.20 -18.84
N ASN A 285 32.96 16.83 -18.82
CA ASN A 285 32.73 18.08 -19.57
C ASN A 285 32.91 19.33 -18.72
N ASN A 286 32.85 19.22 -17.40
CA ASN A 286 33.04 20.30 -16.43
C ASN A 286 32.28 21.60 -16.81
N PRO A 287 30.94 21.53 -16.96
CA PRO A 287 30.13 22.68 -17.37
C PRO A 287 30.30 23.86 -16.41
N THR A 288 30.42 25.05 -16.99
CA THR A 288 30.64 26.31 -16.26
C THR A 288 29.42 27.23 -16.28
N CYS A 289 28.45 26.95 -17.16
CA CYS A 289 27.18 27.66 -17.24
C CYS A 289 26.01 26.70 -17.46
N PHE A 290 24.78 27.21 -17.29
CA PHE A 290 23.57 26.39 -17.41
C PHE A 290 23.40 25.81 -18.82
N GLN A 291 23.71 26.56 -19.88
CA GLN A 291 23.57 26.09 -21.26
C GLN A 291 24.47 24.87 -21.56
N GLU A 292 25.64 24.80 -20.93
CA GLU A 292 26.53 23.63 -21.03
C GLU A 292 26.03 22.45 -20.18
N LEU A 293 25.32 22.72 -19.08
CA LEU A 293 24.75 21.68 -18.22
C LEU A 293 23.44 21.11 -18.78
N GLU A 294 22.60 21.95 -19.38
CA GLU A 294 21.22 21.65 -19.81
C GLU A 294 21.17 20.41 -20.71
N VAL A 295 22.16 20.25 -21.61
CA VAL A 295 22.26 19.10 -22.52
C VAL A 295 22.35 17.74 -21.82
N PHE A 296 22.72 17.71 -20.53
CA PHE A 296 22.80 16.50 -19.71
C PHE A 296 21.58 16.30 -18.80
N LEU A 297 20.72 17.31 -18.67
CA LEU A 297 19.53 17.30 -17.80
C LEU A 297 18.26 16.79 -18.52
N ILE A 298 18.33 16.57 -19.84
CA ILE A 298 17.24 16.11 -20.72
C ILE A 298 17.26 14.59 -20.90
#